data_AF-A0A2E4UUK1-F1
#
_entry.id   AF-A0A2E4UUK1-F1
#
_cell.length_a   1.000
_cell.length_b   1.000
_cell.length_c   1.000
_cell.angle_alpha   90.00
_cell.angle_beta   90.00
_cell.angle_gamma   90.00
#
_symmetry.space_group_name_H-M   'P 1'
#
loop_
_entity.id
_entity.type
_entity.pdbx_description
1 polymer ?
#
loop_
_entity_poly.entity_id
_entity_poly.type
_entity_poly.pdbx_seq_one_letter_code
_entity_poly.pdbx_strand_id
1 'polypeptide(L)'
;MPPAPPVTMAVCPSSVPGMLNSSKILNLAQHTRKDSGVIRSGAPRAHKCPPMSEAAHRQTRYVAAERLPEPAPLPVPPPTRDVDKARADLTEYGMCILLDVLKPNELRRLRDKLDAQAEAERCLGELAPPGANTNRQLVSNLVNKGQMFLDLIEREETDWLAGYMLGKNFLVSSMTGGIFHGPTAEPQALHRDQGQVPAEADFPAACNLFWCLDEFTPAAGSTWIVPGSHRWAPEHLIKPPSRDHAVQVEVPEGAVFSWEGRLWHGAGANQDSSPRRHIANYYCLPWMRQQENWGVTCLQDVIDNASPKLRARLGMRTYGTLGMMTGTRVDADAVSLGNYDVVMPEYIIGEGGALHKMSRVSKEQS
;
A
#
# COMPACT_ATOMS: atom_id res chain seq x y z
N MET A 1 -29.77 8.38 48.39
CA MET A 1 -29.87 9.53 47.46
C MET A 1 -31.31 9.58 46.95
N PRO A 2 -32.03 10.70 47.08
CA PRO A 2 -33.40 10.81 46.59
C PRO A 2 -33.42 11.02 45.05
N PRO A 3 -34.49 10.63 44.34
CA PRO A 3 -34.60 10.82 42.90
C PRO A 3 -35.06 12.25 42.54
N ALA A 4 -34.59 12.74 41.38
CA ALA A 4 -34.89 14.07 40.85
C ALA A 4 -36.36 14.22 40.38
N PRO A 5 -36.94 15.44 40.42
CA PRO A 5 -38.31 15.70 39.98
C PRO A 5 -38.42 15.85 38.45
N PRO A 6 -39.62 15.70 37.86
CA PRO A 6 -39.82 15.76 36.42
C PRO A 6 -39.89 17.20 35.90
N VAL A 7 -39.32 17.44 34.72
CA VAL A 7 -39.42 18.73 34.02
C VAL A 7 -40.67 18.73 33.15
N THR A 8 -41.51 19.73 33.38
CA THR A 8 -42.75 20.06 32.68
C THR A 8 -42.47 20.60 31.28
N MET A 9 -43.15 20.03 30.26
CA MET A 9 -43.20 20.60 28.91
C MET A 9 -44.08 21.86 28.90
N ALA A 10 -43.53 22.97 28.41
CA ALA A 10 -44.29 24.16 28.05
C ALA A 10 -44.70 24.08 26.58
N VAL A 11 -46.01 24.08 26.34
CA VAL A 11 -46.65 24.24 25.02
C VAL A 11 -47.19 25.67 24.93
N CYS A 12 -46.93 26.37 23.82
CA CYS A 12 -47.75 27.50 23.35
C CYS A 12 -47.41 27.88 21.89
N PRO A 13 -48.27 28.62 21.16
CA PRO A 13 -49.10 28.02 20.12
C PRO A 13 -48.86 28.54 18.69
N SER A 14 -49.53 27.89 17.76
CA SER A 14 -49.62 28.11 16.32
C SER A 14 -50.20 29.46 15.88
N SER A 15 -49.74 29.97 14.74
CA SER A 15 -50.63 30.49 13.68
C SER A 15 -49.90 30.61 12.31
N VAL A 16 -50.56 30.06 11.30
CA VAL A 16 -50.31 29.97 9.83
C VAL A 16 -51.12 31.15 9.21
N PRO A 17 -50.94 31.68 7.96
CA PRO A 17 -50.91 30.89 6.73
C PRO A 17 -50.26 31.43 5.44
N GLY A 18 -50.11 30.53 4.45
CA GLY A 18 -49.86 30.90 3.06
C GLY A 18 -49.52 29.73 2.13
N MET A 19 -50.54 29.02 1.65
CA MET A 19 -50.47 28.06 0.52
C MET A 19 -49.99 28.73 -0.77
N LEU A 20 -49.31 27.97 -1.64
CA LEU A 20 -49.76 27.75 -3.03
C LEU A 20 -48.99 26.59 -3.67
N ASN A 21 -49.76 25.79 -4.39
CA ASN A 21 -49.40 24.54 -5.04
C ASN A 21 -49.40 24.76 -6.58
N SER A 22 -48.87 23.78 -7.31
CA SER A 22 -49.18 23.42 -8.72
C SER A 22 -48.17 23.76 -9.84
N SER A 23 -47.52 22.69 -10.33
CA SER A 23 -47.63 22.12 -11.68
C SER A 23 -47.34 22.95 -12.96
N LYS A 24 -46.57 22.28 -13.84
CA LYS A 24 -46.45 22.42 -15.32
C LYS A 24 -45.69 23.63 -15.84
N ILE A 25 -44.70 23.36 -16.72
CA ILE A 25 -44.73 23.79 -18.13
C ILE A 25 -43.76 22.89 -18.92
N LEU A 26 -44.32 22.29 -19.97
CA LEU A 26 -43.69 21.51 -21.03
C LEU A 26 -43.76 22.37 -22.31
N ASN A 27 -42.76 22.22 -23.18
CA ASN A 27 -42.74 22.59 -24.61
C ASN A 27 -42.89 24.06 -25.01
N LEU A 28 -41.86 24.56 -25.71
CA LEU A 28 -42.06 25.35 -26.92
C LEU A 28 -40.97 24.99 -27.94
N ALA A 29 -41.34 24.24 -28.97
CA ALA A 29 -40.65 24.15 -30.26
C ALA A 29 -41.58 24.75 -31.30
N GLN A 30 -41.11 25.68 -32.13
CA GLN A 30 -41.64 26.19 -33.43
C GLN A 30 -40.75 27.44 -33.74
N HIS A 31 -40.24 27.78 -34.91
CA HIS A 31 -40.38 27.42 -36.31
C HIS A 31 -39.15 27.98 -37.04
N THR A 32 -38.64 27.29 -38.08
CA THR A 32 -38.36 27.85 -39.43
C THR A 32 -37.78 26.74 -40.31
N ARG A 33 -38.50 26.41 -41.40
CA ARG A 33 -38.00 25.67 -42.56
C ARG A 33 -37.91 26.64 -43.75
N LYS A 34 -36.87 26.48 -44.58
CA LYS A 34 -36.87 26.53 -46.06
C LYS A 34 -35.49 26.03 -46.53
N ASP A 35 -35.45 24.84 -47.13
CA ASP A 35 -35.14 24.56 -48.54
C ASP A 35 -33.70 24.95 -48.93
N SER A 36 -32.80 24.10 -49.44
CA SER A 36 -32.93 22.99 -50.39
C SER A 36 -31.56 22.31 -50.57
N GLY A 37 -31.51 21.03 -50.97
CA GLY A 37 -30.27 20.39 -51.41
C GLY A 37 -30.16 18.92 -51.02
N VAL A 38 -30.76 18.04 -51.83
CA VAL A 38 -30.60 16.59 -51.73
C VAL A 38 -29.19 16.22 -52.22
N ILE A 39 -28.32 15.76 -51.31
CA ILE A 39 -27.16 14.94 -51.63
C ILE A 39 -27.20 13.71 -50.73
N ARG A 40 -27.37 12.53 -51.34
CA ARG A 40 -27.27 11.23 -50.68
C ARG A 40 -25.85 11.03 -50.16
N SER A 41 -25.67 10.86 -48.84
CA SER A 41 -24.46 10.27 -48.27
C SER A 41 -24.82 9.44 -47.03
N GLY A 42 -24.10 8.33 -46.85
CA GLY A 42 -24.48 7.20 -46.00
C GLY A 42 -24.62 7.53 -44.51
N ALA A 43 -25.48 6.73 -43.85
CA ALA A 43 -25.64 6.77 -42.41
C ALA A 43 -24.30 6.57 -41.69
N PRO A 44 -23.95 7.39 -40.68
CA PRO A 44 -22.78 7.14 -39.87
C PRO A 44 -23.05 5.89 -39.03
N ARG A 45 -22.17 4.89 -39.19
CA ARG A 45 -22.06 3.74 -38.30
C ARG A 45 -21.98 4.28 -36.87
N ALA A 46 -22.86 3.81 -36.00
CA ALA A 46 -22.65 3.93 -34.56
C ALA A 46 -21.24 3.42 -34.27
N HIS A 47 -20.35 4.31 -33.83
CA HIS A 47 -19.08 3.94 -33.25
C HIS A 47 -19.41 3.17 -31.99
N LYS A 48 -19.50 1.83 -32.11
CA LYS A 48 -19.36 0.95 -30.96
C LYS A 48 -18.03 1.35 -30.33
N CYS A 49 -18.11 1.88 -29.11
CA CYS A 49 -16.93 2.03 -28.26
C CYS A 49 -16.18 0.69 -28.35
N PRO A 50 -14.88 0.68 -28.72
CA PRO A 50 -14.14 -0.57 -28.75
C PRO A 50 -14.29 -1.22 -27.37
N PRO A 51 -14.44 -2.55 -27.30
CA PRO A 51 -14.44 -3.22 -26.01
C PRO A 51 -13.19 -2.74 -25.26
N MET A 52 -13.37 -2.21 -24.06
CA MET A 52 -12.24 -1.81 -23.23
C MET A 52 -11.29 -3.00 -23.18
N SER A 53 -10.01 -2.79 -23.51
CA SER A 53 -9.03 -3.88 -23.50
C SER A 53 -9.09 -4.60 -22.14
N GLU A 54 -8.74 -5.88 -22.11
CA GLU A 54 -8.80 -6.67 -20.87
C GLU A 54 -8.00 -6.07 -19.71
N ALA A 55 -6.99 -5.23 -20.00
CA ALA A 55 -6.24 -4.46 -19.00
C ALA A 55 -6.91 -3.13 -18.57
N ALA A 56 -7.83 -2.56 -19.37
CA ALA A 56 -8.39 -1.22 -19.13
C ALA A 56 -9.44 -1.19 -18.01
N HIS A 57 -10.07 -2.33 -17.70
CA HIS A 57 -10.96 -2.46 -16.54
C HIS A 57 -10.22 -2.93 -15.28
N ARG A 58 -8.95 -3.34 -15.39
CA ARG A 58 -8.15 -3.78 -14.26
C ARG A 58 -7.56 -2.56 -13.56
N GLN A 59 -7.59 -2.58 -12.23
CA GLN A 59 -6.94 -1.56 -11.41
C GLN A 59 -5.42 -1.56 -11.61
N THR A 60 -4.88 -2.67 -12.12
CA THR A 60 -3.46 -2.96 -12.30
C THR A 60 -3.18 -3.36 -13.74
N ARG A 61 -1.94 -3.17 -14.22
CA ARG A 61 -1.50 -3.67 -15.53
C ARG A 61 -1.07 -5.15 -15.46
N TYR A 62 -1.11 -5.74 -14.27
CA TYR A 62 -0.72 -7.11 -14.04
C TYR A 62 -1.70 -8.07 -14.73
N VAL A 63 -1.13 -9.01 -15.47
CA VAL A 63 -1.84 -10.15 -16.03
C VAL A 63 -1.30 -11.37 -15.31
N ALA A 64 -2.15 -12.08 -14.57
CA ALA A 64 -1.77 -13.29 -13.88
C ALA A 64 -1.30 -14.34 -14.91
N ALA A 65 -0.15 -14.95 -14.64
CA ALA A 65 0.29 -16.13 -15.39
C ALA A 65 -0.68 -17.29 -15.14
N GLU A 66 -0.72 -18.23 -16.09
CA GLU A 66 -1.52 -19.45 -15.95
C GLU A 66 -1.16 -20.21 -14.67
N ARG A 67 -2.16 -20.81 -14.04
CA ARG A 67 -1.94 -21.64 -12.86
C ARG A 67 -0.99 -22.79 -13.19
N LEU A 68 -0.15 -23.15 -12.22
CA LEU A 68 0.69 -24.34 -12.38
C LEU A 68 -0.18 -25.59 -12.22
N PRO A 69 0.02 -26.63 -13.05
CA PRO A 69 -0.79 -27.85 -13.01
C PRO A 69 -0.56 -28.67 -11.73
N GLU A 70 0.64 -28.57 -11.16
CA GLU A 70 1.02 -29.21 -9.90
C GLU A 70 1.67 -28.17 -8.97
N PRO A 71 1.60 -28.35 -7.64
CA PRO A 71 2.22 -27.46 -6.66
C PRO A 71 3.74 -27.70 -6.55
N ALA A 72 4.44 -27.68 -7.68
CA ALA A 72 5.89 -27.75 -7.76
C ALA A 72 6.50 -26.34 -7.78
N PRO A 73 7.61 -26.11 -7.05
CA PRO A 73 8.33 -24.84 -7.13
C PRO A 73 9.04 -24.70 -8.48
N LEU A 74 9.07 -23.46 -8.99
CA LEU A 74 9.90 -23.08 -10.12
C LEU A 74 11.35 -22.80 -9.65
N PRO A 75 12.35 -22.78 -10.55
CA PRO A 75 13.67 -22.28 -10.21
C PRO A 75 13.62 -20.78 -9.86
N VAL A 76 14.58 -20.31 -9.07
CA VAL A 76 14.76 -18.87 -8.83
C VAL A 76 15.18 -18.22 -10.15
N PRO A 77 14.48 -17.17 -10.63
CA PRO A 77 14.89 -16.48 -11.84
C PRO A 77 16.24 -15.76 -11.62
N PRO A 78 17.09 -15.68 -12.65
CA PRO A 78 18.38 -15.00 -12.51
C PRO A 78 18.19 -13.51 -12.22
N PRO A 79 19.07 -12.89 -11.41
CA PRO A 79 19.08 -11.44 -11.22
C PRO A 79 19.22 -10.69 -12.55
N THR A 80 18.58 -9.53 -12.66
CA THR A 80 18.50 -8.75 -13.90
C THR A 80 18.73 -7.27 -13.65
N ARG A 81 19.17 -6.54 -14.69
CA ARG A 81 19.16 -5.07 -14.77
C ARG A 81 18.03 -4.55 -15.66
N ASP A 82 17.39 -5.45 -16.40
CA ASP A 82 16.29 -5.14 -17.29
C ASP A 82 14.97 -5.14 -16.49
N VAL A 83 14.32 -3.97 -16.46
CA VAL A 83 13.08 -3.72 -15.74
C VAL A 83 11.92 -4.53 -16.31
N ASP A 84 11.85 -4.71 -17.63
CA ASP A 84 10.78 -5.46 -18.27
C ASP A 84 10.96 -6.96 -18.00
N LYS A 85 12.21 -7.44 -17.97
CA LYS A 85 12.50 -8.78 -17.45
C LYS A 85 12.09 -8.92 -15.98
N ALA A 86 12.40 -7.96 -15.12
CA ALA A 86 12.03 -8.03 -13.70
C ALA A 86 10.49 -8.12 -13.51
N ARG A 87 9.73 -7.36 -14.31
CA ARG A 87 8.25 -7.45 -14.33
C ARG A 87 7.75 -8.80 -14.84
N ALA A 88 8.35 -9.32 -15.90
CA ALA A 88 8.02 -10.65 -16.40
C ALA A 88 8.30 -11.73 -15.34
N ASP A 89 9.43 -11.62 -14.64
CA ASP A 89 9.80 -12.56 -13.58
C ASP A 89 8.82 -12.50 -12.39
N LEU A 90 8.34 -11.30 -12.02
CA LEU A 90 7.26 -11.14 -11.03
C LEU A 90 5.98 -11.86 -11.44
N THR A 91 5.60 -11.82 -12.71
CA THR A 91 4.43 -12.53 -13.21
C THR A 91 4.63 -14.04 -13.24
N GLU A 92 5.76 -14.51 -13.76
CA GLU A 92 6.02 -15.93 -13.99
C GLU A 92 6.42 -16.68 -12.71
N TYR A 93 7.36 -16.11 -11.94
CA TYR A 93 7.96 -16.72 -10.76
C TYR A 93 7.43 -16.14 -9.44
N GLY A 94 6.70 -15.02 -9.50
CA GLY A 94 6.17 -14.34 -8.31
C GLY A 94 7.20 -13.49 -7.59
N MET A 95 8.42 -13.40 -8.13
CA MET A 95 9.54 -12.67 -7.56
C MET A 95 10.52 -12.19 -8.63
N CYS A 96 11.31 -11.18 -8.29
CA CYS A 96 12.44 -10.74 -9.09
C CYS A 96 13.58 -10.20 -8.22
N ILE A 97 14.79 -10.20 -8.78
CA ILE A 97 15.95 -9.52 -8.19
C ILE A 97 16.44 -8.49 -9.21
N LEU A 98 16.23 -7.21 -8.91
CA LEU A 98 16.68 -6.10 -9.76
C LEU A 98 17.98 -5.53 -9.20
N LEU A 99 19.04 -5.62 -10.00
CA LEU A 99 20.41 -5.27 -9.64
C LEU A 99 20.68 -3.76 -9.75
N ASP A 100 21.73 -3.32 -9.07
CA ASP A 100 22.35 -1.99 -9.19
C ASP A 100 21.41 -0.80 -8.91
N VAL A 101 20.42 -0.99 -8.04
CA VAL A 101 19.44 0.06 -7.71
C VAL A 101 19.95 1.01 -6.63
N LEU A 102 20.72 0.53 -5.64
CA LEU A 102 21.34 1.39 -4.63
C LEU A 102 22.80 1.70 -4.99
N LYS A 103 23.14 2.98 -5.09
CA LYS A 103 24.52 3.40 -5.34
C LYS A 103 25.40 3.19 -4.10
N PRO A 104 26.73 2.99 -4.21
CA PRO A 104 27.58 2.72 -3.06
C PRO A 104 27.50 3.74 -1.91
N ASN A 105 27.37 5.04 -2.22
CA ASN A 105 27.23 6.09 -1.20
C ASN A 105 25.87 6.03 -0.48
N GLU A 106 24.81 5.70 -1.22
CA GLU A 106 23.46 5.55 -0.69
C GLU A 106 23.36 4.31 0.20
N LEU A 107 23.93 3.19 -0.26
CA LEU A 107 24.02 1.94 0.49
C LEU A 107 24.70 2.13 1.85
N ARG A 108 25.87 2.81 1.87
CA ARG A 108 26.57 3.14 3.13
C ARG A 108 25.71 4.03 4.03
N ARG A 109 25.10 5.07 3.48
CA ARG A 109 24.25 5.99 4.25
C ARG A 109 23.04 5.28 4.87
N LEU A 110 22.38 4.38 4.13
CA LEU A 110 21.23 3.62 4.62
C LEU A 110 21.64 2.66 5.74
N ARG A 111 22.78 1.97 5.59
CA ARG A 111 23.38 1.12 6.62
C ARG A 111 23.63 1.90 7.91
N ASP A 112 24.43 2.97 7.83
CA ASP A 112 24.82 3.76 9.00
C ASP A 112 23.61 4.31 9.75
N LYS A 113 22.58 4.73 9.02
CA LYS A 113 21.38 5.33 9.60
C LYS A 113 20.42 4.30 10.18
N LEU A 114 20.29 3.14 9.55
CA LEU A 114 19.51 2.05 10.10
C LEU A 114 20.16 1.52 11.39
N ASP A 115 21.49 1.35 11.41
CA ASP A 115 22.22 0.91 12.60
C ASP A 115 22.13 1.92 13.74
N ALA A 116 22.30 3.22 13.45
CA ALA A 116 22.14 4.27 14.46
C ALA A 116 20.71 4.32 15.03
N GLN A 117 19.69 4.14 14.19
CA GLN A 117 18.29 4.12 14.64
C GLN A 117 17.98 2.88 15.48
N ALA A 118 18.49 1.72 15.08
CA ALA A 118 18.36 0.47 15.81
C ALA A 118 19.00 0.55 17.20
N GLU A 119 20.18 1.16 17.29
CA GLU A 119 20.85 1.40 18.57
C GLU A 119 20.07 2.39 19.44
N ALA A 120 19.61 3.50 18.87
CA ALA A 120 18.79 4.47 19.60
C ALA A 120 17.54 3.81 20.21
N GLU A 121 16.90 2.89 19.50
CA GLU A 121 15.75 2.14 20.03
C GLU A 121 16.11 1.17 21.14
N ARG A 122 17.26 0.49 21.07
CA ARG A 122 17.74 -0.34 22.18
C ARG A 122 18.02 0.50 23.43
N CYS A 123 18.60 1.69 23.25
CA CYS A 123 18.87 2.62 24.35
C CYS A 123 17.61 3.14 25.06
N LEU A 124 16.41 2.94 24.49
CA LEU A 124 15.14 3.27 25.17
C LEU A 124 14.79 2.32 26.33
N GLY A 125 15.53 1.22 26.51
CA GLY A 125 15.31 0.28 27.61
C GLY A 125 13.90 -0.32 27.57
N GLU A 126 13.14 -0.18 28.65
CA GLU A 126 11.77 -0.70 28.77
C GLU A 126 10.77 -0.08 27.78
N LEU A 127 11.10 1.08 27.19
CA LEU A 127 10.27 1.72 26.15
C LEU A 127 10.59 1.20 24.74
N ALA A 128 11.62 0.37 24.59
CA ALA A 128 11.97 -0.21 23.30
C ALA A 128 10.87 -1.17 22.80
N PRO A 129 10.64 -1.26 21.48
CA PRO A 129 9.70 -2.23 20.94
C PRO A 129 10.08 -3.68 21.32
N PRO A 130 9.09 -4.58 21.48
CA PRO A 130 9.37 -6.00 21.69
C PRO A 130 10.31 -6.55 20.61
N GLY A 131 11.36 -7.26 21.05
CA GLY A 131 12.35 -7.82 20.14
C GLY A 131 13.53 -6.89 19.79
N ALA A 132 13.54 -5.64 20.26
CA ALA A 132 14.62 -4.68 19.99
C ALA A 132 16.02 -5.18 20.42
N ASN A 133 16.08 -5.94 21.52
CA ASN A 133 17.30 -6.50 22.08
C ASN A 133 17.59 -7.94 21.64
N THR A 134 16.92 -8.44 20.60
CA THR A 134 17.20 -9.77 20.05
C THR A 134 18.17 -9.70 18.88
N ASN A 135 18.80 -10.84 18.54
CA ASN A 135 19.68 -10.92 17.38
C ASN A 135 18.97 -10.64 16.05
N ARG A 136 17.63 -10.72 16.00
CA ARG A 136 16.82 -10.30 14.85
C ARG A 136 15.95 -9.12 15.25
N GLN A 137 16.46 -7.91 15.04
CA GLN A 137 15.74 -6.68 15.36
C GLN A 137 14.92 -6.22 14.16
N LEU A 138 13.68 -5.78 14.44
CA LEU A 138 12.84 -5.06 13.51
C LEU A 138 12.71 -3.61 13.98
N VAL A 139 13.08 -2.68 13.11
CA VAL A 139 12.94 -1.23 13.29
C VAL A 139 11.68 -0.80 12.53
N SER A 140 10.52 -0.90 13.18
CA SER A 140 9.22 -0.59 12.57
C SER A 140 9.02 0.91 12.32
N ASN A 141 8.01 1.29 11.52
CA ASN A 141 7.62 2.69 11.34
C ASN A 141 8.78 3.61 10.89
N LEU A 142 9.58 3.15 9.92
CA LEU A 142 10.71 3.92 9.35
C LEU A 142 10.27 5.23 8.68
N VAL A 143 8.98 5.37 8.34
CA VAL A 143 8.40 6.60 7.81
C VAL A 143 8.71 7.82 8.69
N ASN A 144 8.81 7.64 10.01
CA ASN A 144 9.11 8.72 10.95
C ASN A 144 10.61 8.96 11.17
N LYS A 145 11.48 8.11 10.61
CA LYS A 145 12.87 7.93 11.09
C LYS A 145 13.93 8.49 10.14
N GLY A 146 13.51 9.15 9.05
CA GLY A 146 14.40 9.96 8.22
C GLY A 146 14.03 10.00 6.74
N GLN A 147 14.39 11.10 6.09
CA GLN A 147 14.04 11.37 4.68
C GLN A 147 14.58 10.29 3.72
N MET A 148 15.80 9.79 3.94
CA MET A 148 16.41 8.73 3.14
C MET A 148 15.58 7.43 3.09
N PHE A 149 14.75 7.17 4.10
CA PHE A 149 13.82 6.02 4.08
C PHE A 149 12.60 6.37 3.22
N LEU A 150 12.03 7.57 3.38
CA LEU A 150 10.91 8.05 2.58
C LEU A 150 11.26 8.11 1.08
N ASP A 151 12.49 8.48 0.75
CA ASP A 151 12.99 8.54 -0.62
C ASP A 151 12.81 7.19 -1.35
N LEU A 152 12.98 6.06 -0.65
CA LEU A 152 12.77 4.71 -1.21
C LEU A 152 11.32 4.46 -1.65
N ILE A 153 10.33 5.03 -0.96
CA ILE A 153 8.90 4.93 -1.35
C ILE A 153 8.64 5.67 -2.66
N GLU A 154 9.41 6.72 -2.94
CA GLU A 154 9.22 7.59 -4.10
C GLU A 154 10.08 7.22 -5.31
N ARG A 155 10.92 6.19 -5.19
CA ARG A 155 11.79 5.73 -6.27
C ARG A 155 11.03 5.25 -7.51
N GLU A 156 11.69 5.34 -8.66
CA GLU A 156 11.15 4.80 -9.92
C GLU A 156 11.07 3.28 -9.87
N GLU A 157 12.05 2.61 -9.26
CA GLU A 157 12.06 1.15 -9.08
C GLU A 157 10.83 0.68 -8.29
N THR A 158 10.41 1.46 -7.29
CA THR A 158 9.16 1.20 -6.54
C THR A 158 7.94 1.24 -7.45
N ASP A 159 7.82 2.27 -8.30
CA ASP A 159 6.72 2.33 -9.25
C ASP A 159 6.81 1.24 -10.33
N TRP A 160 8.02 0.87 -10.75
CA TRP A 160 8.24 -0.15 -11.76
C TRP A 160 7.82 -1.54 -11.30
N LEU A 161 8.01 -1.85 -10.02
CA LEU A 161 7.74 -3.17 -9.44
C LEU A 161 6.38 -3.20 -8.74
N ALA A 162 6.18 -2.38 -7.69
CA ALA A 162 4.91 -2.34 -6.96
C ALA A 162 3.78 -1.77 -7.83
N GLY A 163 4.05 -0.74 -8.62
CA GLY A 163 3.06 -0.17 -9.55
C GLY A 163 2.67 -1.09 -10.70
N TYR A 164 3.58 -1.99 -11.12
CA TYR A 164 3.25 -3.04 -12.09
C TYR A 164 2.22 -4.01 -11.53
N MET A 165 2.44 -4.50 -10.30
CA MET A 165 1.54 -5.47 -9.64
C MET A 165 0.23 -4.84 -9.17
N LEU A 166 0.31 -3.68 -8.49
CA LEU A 166 -0.78 -3.10 -7.70
C LEU A 166 -1.44 -1.87 -8.38
N GLY A 167 -0.94 -1.46 -9.54
CA GLY A 167 -1.44 -0.29 -10.27
C GLY A 167 -1.02 1.04 -9.63
N LYS A 168 -1.24 2.15 -10.34
CA LYS A 168 -0.64 3.45 -9.99
C LYS A 168 -1.00 4.00 -8.60
N ASN A 169 -2.11 3.56 -7.99
CA ASN A 169 -2.62 4.10 -6.73
C ASN A 169 -2.23 3.27 -5.50
N PHE A 170 -1.31 2.31 -5.60
CA PHE A 170 -0.89 1.50 -4.44
C PHE A 170 -0.47 2.34 -3.23
N LEU A 171 -0.59 1.75 -2.04
CA LEU A 171 -0.24 2.38 -0.78
C LEU A 171 0.97 1.70 -0.15
N VAL A 172 1.79 2.43 0.61
CA VAL A 172 2.76 1.82 1.53
C VAL A 172 1.97 1.31 2.74
N SER A 173 1.94 0.01 2.99
CA SER A 173 1.19 -0.56 4.11
C SER A 173 2.04 -0.71 5.38
N SER A 174 3.34 -0.96 5.23
CA SER A 174 4.32 -0.84 6.32
C SER A 174 5.72 -0.55 5.77
N MET A 175 6.60 -0.02 6.62
CA MET A 175 8.01 0.18 6.30
C MET A 175 8.88 -0.14 7.51
N THR A 176 9.72 -1.17 7.37
CA THR A 176 10.44 -1.77 8.50
C THR A 176 11.88 -2.05 8.11
N GLY A 177 12.83 -1.66 8.96
CA GLY A 177 14.22 -2.09 8.84
C GLY A 177 14.40 -3.43 9.53
N GLY A 178 15.05 -4.39 8.88
CA GLY A 178 15.39 -5.67 9.50
C GLY A 178 16.90 -5.81 9.63
N ILE A 179 17.36 -6.17 10.84
CA ILE A 179 18.78 -6.34 11.13
C ILE A 179 19.01 -7.67 11.84
N PHE A 180 19.97 -8.44 11.35
CA PHE A 180 20.53 -9.59 12.04
C PHE A 180 21.86 -9.16 12.67
N HIS A 181 21.88 -9.02 14.00
CA HIS A 181 23.06 -8.65 14.80
C HIS A 181 23.96 -9.85 15.09
N GLY A 182 23.49 -11.07 14.81
CA GLY A 182 24.20 -12.31 15.04
C GLY A 182 23.33 -13.53 14.73
N PRO A 183 23.76 -14.73 15.15
CA PRO A 183 23.04 -15.96 14.88
C PRO A 183 21.63 -15.95 15.47
N THR A 184 20.69 -16.55 14.75
CA THR A 184 19.29 -16.67 15.17
C THR A 184 18.88 -18.13 15.20
N ALA A 185 18.05 -18.52 16.17
CA ALA A 185 17.78 -19.93 16.43
C ALA A 185 17.06 -20.65 15.27
N GLU A 186 15.93 -20.12 14.80
CA GLU A 186 15.06 -20.83 13.86
C GLU A 186 14.57 -19.91 12.73
N PRO A 187 14.35 -20.44 11.52
CA PRO A 187 13.72 -19.70 10.43
C PRO A 187 12.25 -19.40 10.78
N GLN A 188 11.68 -18.38 10.13
CA GLN A 188 10.24 -18.15 10.21
C GLN A 188 9.48 -19.29 9.52
N ALA A 189 8.30 -19.59 10.07
CA ALA A 189 7.33 -20.42 9.38
C ALA A 189 7.00 -19.83 8.00
N LEU A 190 6.77 -20.72 7.03
CA LEU A 190 6.29 -20.31 5.71
C LEU A 190 4.94 -19.61 5.82
N HIS A 191 4.84 -18.45 5.21
CA HIS A 191 3.62 -17.64 5.17
C HIS A 191 3.47 -16.94 3.82
N ARG A 192 2.25 -16.42 3.61
CA ARG A 192 1.93 -15.50 2.51
C ARG A 192 1.57 -14.17 3.14
N ASP A 193 2.12 -13.12 2.58
CA ASP A 193 1.89 -11.76 3.05
C ASP A 193 0.50 -11.23 2.69
N GLN A 194 -0.13 -11.86 1.69
CA GLN A 194 -1.54 -11.75 1.34
C GLN A 194 -2.42 -12.76 2.09
N GLY A 195 -1.96 -13.37 3.19
CA GLY A 195 -2.72 -14.38 3.94
C GLY A 195 -4.08 -13.90 4.49
N GLN A 196 -4.29 -12.59 4.59
CA GLN A 196 -5.54 -11.96 5.03
C GLN A 196 -6.60 -11.85 3.93
N VAL A 197 -6.20 -12.04 2.66
CA VAL A 197 -7.10 -12.02 1.51
C VAL A 197 -7.50 -13.46 1.18
N PRO A 198 -8.77 -13.72 0.77
CA PRO A 198 -9.21 -15.05 0.36
C PRO A 198 -8.25 -15.69 -0.65
N ALA A 199 -7.98 -16.99 -0.48
CA ALA A 199 -7.03 -17.74 -1.30
C ALA A 199 -7.46 -17.81 -2.78
N GLU A 200 -8.77 -17.66 -3.03
CA GLU A 200 -9.38 -17.63 -4.35
C GLU A 200 -9.10 -16.34 -5.11
N ALA A 201 -8.61 -15.28 -4.44
CA ALA A 201 -8.19 -14.05 -5.11
C ALA A 201 -7.04 -14.34 -6.08
N ASP A 202 -7.33 -14.19 -7.37
CA ASP A 202 -6.41 -14.49 -8.46
C ASP A 202 -5.53 -13.30 -8.88
N PHE A 203 -5.59 -12.21 -8.12
CA PHE A 203 -4.79 -10.99 -8.31
C PHE A 203 -3.86 -10.72 -7.11
N PRO A 204 -2.74 -9.99 -7.34
CA PRO A 204 -1.91 -9.48 -6.27
C PRO A 204 -2.61 -8.34 -5.53
N ALA A 205 -2.78 -8.49 -4.22
CA ALA A 205 -3.26 -7.45 -3.32
C ALA A 205 -2.13 -6.80 -2.52
N ALA A 206 -0.97 -7.45 -2.46
CA ALA A 206 0.22 -6.97 -1.78
C ALA A 206 1.50 -7.27 -2.57
N CYS A 207 2.54 -6.49 -2.30
CA CYS A 207 3.88 -6.62 -2.88
C CYS A 207 4.91 -6.19 -1.84
N ASN A 208 6.01 -6.93 -1.73
CA ASN A 208 7.17 -6.49 -0.94
C ASN A 208 8.31 -6.05 -1.85
N LEU A 209 9.01 -5.01 -1.43
CA LEU A 209 10.34 -4.64 -1.90
C LEU A 209 11.29 -4.67 -0.72
N PHE A 210 12.29 -5.54 -0.79
CA PHE A 210 13.42 -5.57 0.13
C PHE A 210 14.60 -4.87 -0.54
N TRP A 211 14.94 -3.70 -0.03
CA TRP A 211 16.20 -3.04 -0.35
C TRP A 211 17.30 -3.75 0.42
N CYS A 212 18.06 -4.60 -0.26
CA CYS A 212 19.07 -5.45 0.34
C CYS A 212 20.30 -4.60 0.66
N LEU A 213 20.48 -4.26 1.94
CA LEU A 213 21.61 -3.44 2.37
C LEU A 213 22.88 -4.27 2.52
N ASP A 214 22.77 -5.56 2.78
CA ASP A 214 23.86 -6.53 2.74
C ASP A 214 23.54 -7.64 1.75
N GLU A 215 24.57 -8.42 1.40
CA GLU A 215 24.39 -9.63 0.61
C GLU A 215 23.54 -10.64 1.40
N PHE A 216 22.57 -11.24 0.73
CA PHE A 216 21.76 -12.30 1.26
C PHE A 216 22.34 -13.63 0.81
N THR A 217 22.86 -14.40 1.74
CA THR A 217 23.30 -15.79 1.54
C THR A 217 22.51 -16.74 2.42
N PRO A 218 22.44 -18.04 2.10
CA PRO A 218 21.80 -19.04 2.96
C PRO A 218 22.34 -19.00 4.40
N ALA A 219 23.66 -18.87 4.55
CA ALA A 219 24.35 -18.81 5.84
C ALA A 219 24.03 -17.54 6.65
N ALA A 220 23.87 -16.39 5.99
CA ALA A 220 23.43 -15.14 6.62
C ALA A 220 21.92 -15.10 6.93
N GLY A 221 21.19 -16.20 6.67
CA GLY A 221 19.76 -16.30 6.92
C GLY A 221 18.90 -15.65 5.84
N SER A 222 19.31 -15.75 4.57
CA SER A 222 18.52 -15.23 3.46
C SER A 222 17.10 -15.79 3.42
N THR A 223 16.20 -15.01 2.83
CA THR A 223 14.77 -15.34 2.77
C THR A 223 14.57 -16.67 2.06
N TRP A 224 13.83 -17.56 2.69
CA TRP A 224 13.33 -18.72 1.97
C TRP A 224 12.11 -18.35 1.13
N ILE A 225 12.03 -18.91 -0.06
CA ILE A 225 10.98 -18.62 -1.04
C ILE A 225 10.55 -19.90 -1.76
N VAL A 226 9.31 -19.96 -2.20
CA VAL A 226 8.78 -21.04 -3.05
C VAL A 226 8.39 -20.41 -4.39
N PRO A 227 9.32 -20.29 -5.36
CA PRO A 227 9.05 -19.61 -6.63
C PRO A 227 7.88 -20.25 -7.37
N GLY A 228 7.03 -19.45 -7.98
CA GLY A 228 5.83 -19.90 -8.70
C GLY A 228 4.63 -20.26 -7.81
N SER A 229 4.78 -20.30 -6.48
CA SER A 229 3.68 -20.73 -5.60
C SER A 229 2.47 -19.80 -5.58
N HIS A 230 2.62 -18.54 -5.99
CA HIS A 230 1.49 -17.62 -6.20
C HIS A 230 0.51 -18.08 -7.28
N ARG A 231 0.92 -19.04 -8.12
CA ARG A 231 0.14 -19.64 -9.22
C ARG A 231 -0.44 -21.01 -8.87
N TRP A 232 -0.22 -21.51 -7.66
CA TRP A 232 -0.81 -22.79 -7.25
C TRP A 232 -2.33 -22.66 -7.06
N ALA A 233 -3.03 -23.80 -7.14
CA ALA A 233 -4.46 -23.83 -6.91
C ALA A 233 -4.81 -23.38 -5.46
N PRO A 234 -5.95 -22.71 -5.23
CA PRO A 234 -6.28 -22.11 -3.93
C PRO A 234 -6.16 -23.04 -2.71
N GLU A 235 -6.44 -24.34 -2.88
CA GLU A 235 -6.29 -25.35 -1.83
C GLU A 235 -4.85 -25.46 -1.29
N HIS A 236 -3.85 -25.17 -2.12
CA HIS A 236 -2.42 -25.15 -1.75
C HIS A 236 -1.95 -23.80 -1.20
N LEU A 237 -2.84 -22.81 -1.14
CA LEU A 237 -2.57 -21.48 -0.58
C LEU A 237 -3.12 -21.34 0.85
N ILE A 238 -3.88 -22.32 1.35
CA ILE A 238 -4.47 -22.27 2.70
C ILE A 238 -3.46 -22.68 3.77
N LYS A 239 -2.70 -23.74 3.51
CA LYS A 239 -1.71 -24.28 4.45
C LYS A 239 -0.30 -24.15 3.86
N PRO A 240 0.71 -23.88 4.69
CA PRO A 240 2.08 -23.79 4.21
C PRO A 240 2.53 -25.14 3.64
N PRO A 241 3.27 -25.15 2.50
CA PRO A 241 3.85 -26.38 1.96
C PRO A 241 5.02 -26.86 2.83
N SER A 242 5.54 -28.05 2.51
CA SER A 242 6.82 -28.49 3.09
C SER A 242 7.92 -27.48 2.78
N ARG A 243 8.86 -27.32 3.73
CA ARG A 243 10.08 -26.52 3.53
C ARG A 243 10.91 -27.03 2.35
N ASP A 244 10.79 -28.31 1.98
CA ASP A 244 11.49 -28.93 0.83
C ASP A 244 11.10 -28.30 -0.53
N HIS A 245 9.94 -27.63 -0.60
CA HIS A 245 9.55 -26.87 -1.78
C HIS A 245 10.21 -25.48 -1.83
N ALA A 246 10.86 -25.06 -0.75
CA ALA A 246 11.45 -23.74 -0.65
C ALA A 246 12.96 -23.79 -0.84
N VAL A 247 13.49 -22.68 -1.35
CA VAL A 247 14.92 -22.44 -1.51
C VAL A 247 15.28 -21.12 -0.83
N GLN A 248 16.50 -21.01 -0.31
CA GLN A 248 17.03 -19.75 0.19
C GLN A 248 17.52 -18.90 -1.00
N VAL A 249 16.99 -17.68 -1.12
CA VAL A 249 17.34 -16.79 -2.22
C VAL A 249 18.70 -16.14 -1.96
N GLU A 250 19.56 -16.09 -2.98
CA GLU A 250 20.81 -15.33 -2.96
C GLU A 250 20.60 -13.98 -3.64
N VAL A 251 20.94 -12.90 -2.94
CA VAL A 251 20.70 -11.52 -3.43
C VAL A 251 21.93 -10.66 -3.14
N PRO A 252 22.56 -10.05 -4.15
CA PRO A 252 23.67 -9.13 -3.95
C PRO A 252 23.27 -7.89 -3.13
N GLU A 253 24.21 -7.31 -2.39
CA GLU A 253 24.01 -6.01 -1.75
C GLU A 253 23.67 -4.92 -2.78
N GLY A 254 22.83 -3.96 -2.39
CA GLY A 254 22.41 -2.87 -3.25
C GLY A 254 21.38 -3.22 -4.31
N ALA A 255 20.97 -4.49 -4.42
CA ALA A 255 19.82 -4.91 -5.21
C ALA A 255 18.49 -4.64 -4.47
N VAL A 256 17.39 -4.64 -5.24
CA VAL A 256 16.04 -4.77 -4.66
C VAL A 256 15.50 -6.16 -5.01
N PHE A 257 15.14 -6.90 -3.96
CA PHE A 257 14.46 -8.18 -4.06
C PHE A 257 12.97 -7.95 -3.84
N SER A 258 12.14 -8.26 -4.84
CA SER A 258 10.71 -8.04 -4.77
C SER A 258 9.94 -9.34 -4.98
N TRP A 259 8.82 -9.48 -4.28
CA TRP A 259 7.90 -10.59 -4.50
C TRP A 259 6.45 -10.19 -4.30
N GLU A 260 5.60 -11.04 -4.87
CA GLU A 260 4.16 -10.95 -4.88
C GLU A 260 3.56 -11.55 -3.59
N GLY A 261 2.48 -10.94 -3.09
CA GLY A 261 1.94 -11.24 -1.75
C GLY A 261 1.44 -12.67 -1.52
N ARG A 262 1.06 -13.43 -2.56
CA ARG A 262 0.62 -14.83 -2.44
C ARG A 262 1.78 -15.82 -2.45
N LEU A 263 3.00 -15.38 -2.70
CA LEU A 263 4.16 -16.27 -2.71
C LEU A 263 4.46 -16.78 -1.29
N TRP A 264 4.62 -18.10 -1.14
CA TRP A 264 5.07 -18.69 0.12
C TRP A 264 6.53 -18.31 0.38
N HIS A 265 6.80 -17.71 1.54
CA HIS A 265 8.12 -17.28 1.93
C HIS A 265 8.28 -17.24 3.46
N GLY A 266 9.51 -17.02 3.94
CA GLY A 266 9.79 -16.78 5.34
C GLY A 266 11.28 -16.48 5.57
N ALA A 267 11.60 -15.63 6.54
CA ALA A 267 13.00 -15.32 6.85
C ALA A 267 13.80 -16.59 7.23
N GLY A 268 15.02 -16.71 6.71
CA GLY A 268 15.97 -17.74 7.16
C GLY A 268 16.56 -17.45 8.54
N ALA A 269 17.20 -18.46 9.11
CA ALA A 269 18.02 -18.33 10.31
C ALA A 269 19.45 -17.94 9.91
N ASN A 270 19.99 -16.88 10.51
CA ASN A 270 21.40 -16.54 10.38
C ASN A 270 22.25 -17.53 11.20
N GLN A 271 23.22 -18.16 10.55
CA GLN A 271 24.05 -19.23 11.11
C GLN A 271 25.49 -18.80 11.41
N ASP A 272 26.03 -17.80 10.70
CA ASP A 272 27.47 -17.47 10.74
C ASP A 272 27.79 -16.06 11.27
N SER A 273 26.80 -15.36 11.82
CA SER A 273 26.92 -14.00 12.38
C SER A 273 27.17 -12.88 11.37
N SER A 274 27.12 -13.17 10.06
CA SER A 274 27.25 -12.15 9.03
C SER A 274 26.15 -11.09 9.19
N PRO A 275 26.45 -9.78 9.08
CA PRO A 275 25.43 -8.75 9.15
C PRO A 275 24.46 -8.92 7.99
N ARG A 276 23.17 -8.97 8.29
CA ARG A 276 22.11 -8.98 7.28
C ARG A 276 21.12 -7.86 7.55
N ARG A 277 21.29 -6.74 6.86
CA ARG A 277 20.41 -5.58 6.90
C ARG A 277 19.56 -5.49 5.65
N HIS A 278 18.32 -5.07 5.83
CA HIS A 278 17.42 -4.71 4.73
C HIS A 278 16.40 -3.68 5.18
N ILE A 279 15.84 -2.97 4.21
CA ILE A 279 14.66 -2.15 4.41
C ILE A 279 13.52 -2.80 3.64
N ALA A 280 12.48 -3.20 4.36
CA ALA A 280 11.27 -3.78 3.83
C ALA A 280 10.23 -2.69 3.61
N ASN A 281 9.83 -2.49 2.35
CA ASN A 281 8.61 -1.78 2.02
C ASN A 281 7.54 -2.80 1.62
N TYR A 282 6.49 -2.90 2.43
CA TYR A 282 5.30 -3.66 2.10
C TYR A 282 4.29 -2.70 1.48
N TYR A 283 3.80 -3.00 0.28
CA TYR A 283 2.79 -2.24 -0.44
C TYR A 283 1.51 -3.04 -0.57
N CYS A 284 0.38 -2.32 -0.67
CA CYS A 284 -0.92 -2.94 -0.90
C CYS A 284 -1.79 -2.16 -1.90
N LEU A 285 -2.85 -2.83 -2.36
CA LEU A 285 -3.90 -2.16 -3.14
C LEU A 285 -4.55 -1.02 -2.34
N PRO A 286 -5.04 0.03 -3.03
CA PRO A 286 -5.56 1.24 -2.38
C PRO A 286 -6.83 1.07 -1.57
N TRP A 287 -7.55 -0.03 -1.77
CA TRP A 287 -8.75 -0.37 -1.02
C TRP A 287 -8.46 -1.32 0.15
N MET A 288 -7.23 -1.80 0.29
CA MET A 288 -6.82 -2.67 1.38
C MET A 288 -6.41 -1.82 2.59
N ARG A 289 -6.81 -2.27 3.79
CA ARG A 289 -6.32 -1.66 5.03
C ARG A 289 -4.81 -1.90 5.16
N GLN A 290 -4.07 -0.82 5.40
CA GLN A 290 -2.62 -0.85 5.65
C GLN A 290 -2.32 -1.55 6.99
N GLN A 291 -1.20 -2.26 7.08
CA GLN A 291 -0.73 -2.89 8.33
C GLN A 291 -0.46 -1.83 9.41
N GLU A 292 0.19 -0.74 9.01
CA GLU A 292 0.38 0.44 9.83
C GLU A 292 -0.79 1.42 9.68
N ASN A 293 -1.27 1.97 10.79
CA ASN A 293 -2.29 3.00 10.75
C ASN A 293 -1.64 4.39 10.67
N TRP A 294 -1.24 4.81 9.47
CA TRP A 294 -0.54 6.09 9.27
C TRP A 294 -1.33 7.31 9.73
N GLY A 295 -2.66 7.25 9.75
CA GLY A 295 -3.48 8.33 10.30
C GLY A 295 -3.25 8.59 11.79
N VAL A 296 -2.65 7.63 12.51
CA VAL A 296 -2.33 7.70 13.94
C VAL A 296 -0.82 7.67 14.18
N THR A 297 -0.09 6.82 13.46
CA THR A 297 1.32 6.50 13.77
C THR A 297 2.32 7.28 12.92
N CYS A 298 1.90 8.00 11.88
CA CYS A 298 2.76 8.89 11.11
C CYS A 298 2.78 10.28 11.77
N LEU A 299 3.98 10.83 11.95
CA LEU A 299 4.14 12.17 12.51
C LEU A 299 3.52 13.22 11.57
N GLN A 300 2.86 14.23 12.14
CA GLN A 300 2.24 15.30 11.37
C GLN A 300 3.26 16.00 10.46
N ASP A 301 4.46 16.30 10.98
CA ASP A 301 5.52 16.94 10.21
C ASP A 301 5.96 16.10 8.99
N VAL A 302 5.85 14.77 9.05
CA VAL A 302 6.16 13.91 7.90
C VAL A 302 5.10 14.09 6.83
N ILE A 303 3.83 14.19 7.21
CA ILE A 303 2.71 14.37 6.27
C ILE A 303 2.74 15.78 5.66
N ASP A 304 2.99 16.80 6.47
CA ASP A 304 3.01 18.20 6.02
C ASP A 304 4.14 18.49 5.04
N ASN A 305 5.29 17.83 5.23
CA ASN A 305 6.45 17.95 4.35
C ASN A 305 6.47 16.89 3.23
N ALA A 306 5.49 15.97 3.19
CA ALA A 306 5.44 14.94 2.16
C ALA A 306 5.18 15.54 0.79
N SER A 307 5.87 15.02 -0.23
CA SER A 307 5.52 15.29 -1.62
C SER A 307 4.07 14.82 -1.89
N PRO A 308 3.40 15.32 -2.96
CA PRO A 308 2.11 14.78 -3.37
C PRO A 308 2.12 13.26 -3.60
N LYS A 309 3.23 12.71 -4.10
CA LYS A 309 3.39 11.27 -4.34
C LYS A 309 3.50 10.53 -3.01
N LEU A 310 4.39 10.93 -2.11
CA LEU A 310 4.55 10.29 -0.80
C LEU A 310 3.26 10.37 0.02
N ARG A 311 2.61 11.53 0.04
CA ARG A 311 1.32 11.75 0.70
C ARG A 311 0.25 10.79 0.18
N ALA A 312 0.16 10.61 -1.14
CA ALA A 312 -0.72 9.62 -1.74
C ALA A 312 -0.36 8.18 -1.34
N ARG A 313 0.93 7.81 -1.31
CA ARG A 313 1.38 6.47 -0.87
C ARG A 313 1.05 6.21 0.61
N LEU A 314 1.09 7.23 1.46
CA LEU A 314 0.70 7.16 2.87
C LEU A 314 -0.82 7.08 3.09
N GLY A 315 -1.63 7.06 2.03
CA GLY A 315 -3.10 6.97 2.12
C GLY A 315 -3.79 8.31 2.34
N MET A 316 -3.07 9.43 2.22
CA MET A 316 -3.62 10.79 2.33
C MET A 316 -4.14 11.30 0.97
N ARG A 317 -4.75 10.39 0.20
CA ARG A 317 -5.44 10.64 -1.06
C ARG A 317 -6.59 9.65 -1.15
N THR A 318 -7.76 10.10 -1.56
CA THR A 318 -8.91 9.22 -1.68
C THR A 318 -8.72 8.20 -2.80
N TYR A 319 -9.36 7.05 -2.62
CA TYR A 319 -9.55 6.05 -3.67
C TYR A 319 -11.03 5.76 -3.85
N GLY A 320 -11.65 6.36 -4.86
CA GLY A 320 -13.11 6.36 -4.99
C GLY A 320 -13.76 7.02 -3.78
N THR A 321 -14.44 6.23 -2.95
CA THR A 321 -15.08 6.68 -1.70
C THR A 321 -14.28 6.37 -0.43
N LEU A 322 -13.08 5.79 -0.59
CA LEU A 322 -12.22 5.38 0.53
C LEU A 322 -11.22 6.48 0.89
N GLY A 323 -10.85 6.56 2.17
CA GLY A 323 -9.81 7.48 2.67
C GLY A 323 -10.27 8.92 2.91
N MET A 324 -11.58 9.17 2.96
CA MET A 324 -12.16 10.49 3.23
C MET A 324 -11.78 11.03 4.61
N MET A 325 -11.57 12.34 4.71
CA MET A 325 -11.41 13.06 5.98
C MET A 325 -12.53 14.10 6.11
N THR A 326 -13.51 13.81 6.97
CA THR A 326 -14.68 14.67 7.18
C THR A 326 -14.59 15.37 8.53
N GLY A 327 -14.91 16.66 8.55
CA GLY A 327 -14.95 17.47 9.77
C GLY A 327 -15.56 18.84 9.46
N THR A 328 -14.94 19.90 9.96
CA THR A 328 -15.23 21.25 9.47
C THR A 328 -14.83 21.41 8.00
N ARG A 329 -15.47 22.38 7.33
CA ARG A 329 -15.19 22.70 5.92
C ARG A 329 -13.71 22.95 5.69
N VAL A 330 -13.16 22.40 4.60
CA VAL A 330 -11.83 22.68 4.08
C VAL A 330 -11.94 23.19 2.63
N ASP A 331 -10.92 23.90 2.15
CA ASP A 331 -10.94 24.48 0.80
C ASP A 331 -10.97 23.41 -0.32
N ALA A 332 -10.67 22.14 0.01
CA ALA A 332 -10.69 21.00 -0.91
C ALA A 332 -12.07 20.34 -1.11
N ASP A 333 -13.13 20.79 -0.43
CA ASP A 333 -14.46 20.13 -0.40
C ASP A 333 -15.27 20.19 -1.71
N ALA A 334 -14.71 20.75 -2.80
CA ALA A 334 -15.41 20.90 -4.07
C ALA A 334 -15.54 19.59 -4.88
N VAL A 335 -14.85 18.50 -4.48
CA VAL A 335 -14.82 17.22 -5.22
C VAL A 335 -15.53 16.14 -4.40
N SER A 336 -16.66 15.64 -4.93
CA SER A 336 -17.48 14.62 -4.24
C SER A 336 -17.20 13.18 -4.66
N LEU A 337 -16.53 12.97 -5.81
CA LEU A 337 -16.27 11.64 -6.38
C LEU A 337 -14.91 11.60 -7.08
N GLY A 338 -14.18 10.50 -6.89
CA GLY A 338 -12.89 10.23 -7.55
C GLY A 338 -11.70 10.24 -6.59
N ASN A 339 -10.50 10.21 -7.16
CA ASN A 339 -9.26 10.21 -6.36
C ASN A 339 -8.70 11.63 -6.29
N TYR A 340 -8.70 12.22 -5.10
CA TYR A 340 -8.22 13.58 -4.84
C TYR A 340 -7.48 13.64 -3.51
N ASP A 341 -6.62 14.65 -3.36
CA ASP A 341 -5.86 14.83 -2.14
C ASP A 341 -6.77 15.30 -1.02
N VAL A 342 -6.69 14.63 0.13
CA VAL A 342 -7.46 15.04 1.30
C VAL A 342 -6.76 16.18 2.01
N VAL A 343 -7.55 17.07 2.59
CA VAL A 343 -7.10 18.10 3.52
C VAL A 343 -7.63 17.74 4.89
N MET A 344 -6.76 17.75 5.88
CA MET A 344 -7.14 17.46 7.25
C MET A 344 -7.91 18.65 7.82
N PRO A 345 -9.12 18.44 8.35
CA PRO A 345 -9.84 19.52 9.00
C PRO A 345 -9.18 19.88 10.33
N GLU A 346 -9.22 21.15 10.72
CA GLU A 346 -8.72 21.58 12.03
C GLU A 346 -9.59 21.03 13.19
N TYR A 347 -10.90 20.93 12.94
CA TYR A 347 -11.88 20.45 13.91
C TYR A 347 -12.74 19.32 13.33
N ILE A 348 -13.10 18.37 14.20
CA ILE A 348 -14.13 17.38 13.96
C ILE A 348 -15.43 17.84 14.63
N ILE A 349 -16.55 17.64 13.94
CA ILE A 349 -17.89 17.94 14.45
C ILE A 349 -18.41 16.70 15.19
N GLY A 350 -18.61 16.83 16.49
CA GLY A 350 -19.14 15.81 17.39
C GLY A 350 -20.64 15.96 17.65
N GLU A 351 -21.09 15.34 18.75
CA GLU A 351 -22.49 15.35 19.16
C GLU A 351 -23.01 16.78 19.37
N GLY A 352 -24.22 17.06 18.89
CA GLY A 352 -24.83 18.39 18.99
C GLY A 352 -24.12 19.48 18.18
N GLY A 353 -23.19 19.12 17.28
CA GLY A 353 -22.39 20.09 16.53
C GLY A 353 -21.17 20.61 17.29
N ALA A 354 -20.80 19.97 18.41
CA ALA A 354 -19.63 20.36 19.20
C ALA A 354 -18.33 20.26 18.37
N LEU A 355 -17.45 21.26 18.47
CA LEU A 355 -16.18 21.25 17.77
C LEU A 355 -15.10 20.63 18.65
N HIS A 356 -14.42 19.61 18.12
CA HIS A 356 -13.29 18.94 18.75
C HIS A 356 -12.04 19.19 17.93
N LYS A 357 -11.05 19.87 18.50
CA LYS A 357 -9.77 20.13 17.83
C LYS A 357 -9.06 18.80 17.55
N MET A 358 -8.56 18.61 16.34
CA MET A 358 -7.73 17.44 16.03
C MET A 358 -6.36 17.57 16.72
N SER A 359 -6.01 16.57 17.53
CA SER A 359 -4.68 16.45 18.13
C SER A 359 -3.87 15.39 17.39
N ARG A 360 -2.62 15.70 17.05
CA ARG A 360 -1.72 14.77 16.34
C ARG A 360 -0.31 14.82 16.89
N VAL A 361 0.41 13.72 16.70
CA VAL A 361 1.79 13.59 17.15
C VAL A 361 2.70 14.31 16.16
N SER A 362 3.43 15.32 16.63
CA SER A 362 4.47 16.07 15.90
C SER A 362 5.81 15.91 16.61
N LYS A 363 6.93 16.27 15.96
CA LYS A 363 8.25 16.25 16.61
C LYS A 363 8.38 17.32 17.68
N GLU A 364 7.75 18.46 17.45
CA GLU A 364 7.67 19.56 18.42
C GLU A 364 6.33 19.45 19.14
N GLN A 365 6.34 19.37 20.47
CA GLN A 365 5.13 19.54 21.27
C GLN A 365 4.82 21.04 21.33
N SER A 366 3.73 21.46 20.68
CA SER A 366 3.19 22.82 20.78
C SER A 366 2.58 23.11 22.14
#